data_AF-A0A3M6FB90-F1
#
_entry.id   AF-A0A3M6FB90-F1
#
_cell.length_a   1.000
_cell.length_b   1.000
_cell.length_c   1.000
_cell.angle_alpha   90.00
_cell.angle_beta   90.00
_cell.angle_gamma   90.00
#
_symmetry.space_group_name_H-M   'P 1'
#
loop_
_entity.id
_entity.type
_entity.pdbx_description
1 polymer ?
#
loop_
_entity_poly.entity_id
_entity_poly.type
_entity_poly.pdbx_seq_one_letter_code
_entity_poly.pdbx_strand_id
1 'polypeptide(L)'
;EALNLLPLTRPASAWEEDGNALFATLDGKLYPVGLATPKQNKLTSVVTGSSGQGKSVLLNKLGNVTVSSAQQRLPFMAGVDKGFSMQGQVALLRDSLPPERKDEVVGIVLQNSPKHCRNLFDIQLGARFPIAPERNWIISMLTAMCIDPSTGNPPNERDTRQILDRVISMAYTANAEKSPRAWARGVVPEVDTALDKSGLIERYSAQWWDSSTWYEVRDLLFEAGFVKEAQLAQFEAVPELADMTTFLNHEDVESAYGRVQRDGSQELLLEYLHRCMTDACREFKMLAGRTQFLISPRTRVIAIDLNNVMGDNSTNAGHL
;
A
#
# COMPACT_ATOMS: atom_id res chain seq x y z
N GLU A 1 39.08 -25.04 -43.75
CA GLU A 1 37.67 -24.63 -43.96
C GLU A 1 36.70 -25.16 -42.90
N ALA A 2 36.75 -26.44 -42.49
CA ALA A 2 35.84 -26.98 -41.46
C ALA A 2 35.86 -26.24 -40.10
N LEU A 3 37.00 -25.68 -39.69
CA LEU A 3 37.13 -24.88 -38.46
C LEU A 3 36.25 -23.61 -38.44
N ASN A 4 35.96 -23.02 -39.61
CA ASN A 4 35.12 -21.82 -39.70
C ASN A 4 33.62 -22.14 -39.54
N LEU A 5 33.24 -23.41 -39.61
CA LEU A 5 31.87 -23.89 -39.37
C LEU A 5 31.65 -24.34 -37.92
N LEU A 6 32.72 -24.39 -37.10
CA LEU A 6 32.59 -24.76 -35.70
C LEU A 6 32.01 -23.58 -34.90
N PRO A 7 31.09 -23.83 -33.96
CA PRO A 7 30.43 -22.78 -33.16
C PRO A 7 31.33 -22.21 -32.05
N LEU A 8 32.63 -22.05 -32.31
CA LEU A 8 33.66 -21.71 -31.32
C LEU A 8 33.47 -20.33 -30.69
N THR A 9 32.80 -19.41 -31.41
CA THR A 9 32.53 -18.04 -30.94
C THR A 9 31.06 -17.82 -30.56
N ARG A 10 30.23 -18.88 -30.55
CA ARG A 10 28.81 -18.71 -30.21
C ARG A 10 28.66 -18.42 -28.72
N PRO A 11 27.87 -17.39 -28.34
CA PRO A 11 27.59 -17.12 -26.94
C PRO A 11 27.01 -18.35 -26.21
N ALA A 12 27.59 -18.69 -25.07
CA ALA A 12 27.08 -19.68 -24.14
C ALA A 12 26.37 -18.97 -22.98
N SER A 13 25.30 -19.57 -22.47
CA SER A 13 24.59 -18.98 -21.33
C SER A 13 25.27 -19.35 -20.02
N ALA A 14 25.30 -18.42 -19.06
CA ALA A 14 25.71 -18.71 -17.69
C ALA A 14 24.70 -19.62 -16.94
N TRP A 15 23.52 -19.82 -17.53
CA TRP A 15 22.38 -20.57 -16.97
C TRP A 15 22.00 -21.78 -17.83
N GLU A 16 22.96 -22.45 -18.46
CA GLU A 16 22.68 -23.58 -19.36
C GLU A 16 21.84 -24.69 -18.71
N GLU A 17 22.04 -24.96 -17.42
CA GLU A 17 21.33 -26.03 -16.70
C GLU A 17 20.08 -25.55 -15.94
N ASP A 18 20.02 -24.26 -15.57
CA ASP A 18 19.05 -23.72 -14.61
C ASP A 18 18.31 -22.45 -15.10
N GLY A 19 18.45 -22.13 -16.39
CA GLY A 19 17.74 -21.01 -17.02
C GLY A 19 16.27 -21.32 -17.24
N ASN A 20 15.39 -20.51 -16.66
CA ASN A 20 13.93 -20.69 -16.76
C ASN A 20 13.27 -19.84 -17.84
N ALA A 21 13.93 -18.77 -18.31
CA ALA A 21 13.48 -17.96 -19.42
C ALA A 21 14.28 -18.29 -20.68
N LEU A 22 13.60 -18.74 -21.73
CA LEU A 22 14.23 -18.99 -23.02
C LEU A 22 14.15 -17.76 -23.93
N PHE A 23 15.32 -17.35 -24.43
CA PHE A 23 15.51 -16.33 -25.45
C PHE A 23 16.18 -16.92 -26.68
N ALA A 24 16.26 -16.14 -27.76
CA ALA A 24 17.04 -16.47 -28.94
C ALA A 24 18.17 -15.46 -29.09
N THR A 25 19.36 -15.94 -29.43
CA THR A 25 20.45 -15.09 -29.91
C THR A 25 20.14 -14.58 -31.33
N LEU A 26 20.90 -13.61 -31.83
CA LEU A 26 20.71 -13.04 -33.19
C LEU A 26 20.84 -14.08 -34.30
N ASP A 27 21.63 -15.14 -34.06
CA ASP A 27 21.83 -16.28 -34.96
C ASP A 27 20.88 -17.47 -34.65
N GLY A 28 19.83 -17.23 -33.86
CA GLY A 28 18.74 -18.19 -33.63
C GLY A 28 19.04 -19.33 -32.64
N LYS A 29 20.15 -19.27 -31.89
CA LYS A 29 20.44 -20.25 -30.82
C LYS A 29 19.51 -20.00 -29.64
N LEU A 30 18.94 -21.05 -29.07
CA LEU A 30 18.28 -20.95 -27.76
C LEU A 30 19.29 -20.49 -26.71
N TYR A 31 18.91 -19.48 -25.95
CA TYR A 31 19.72 -18.85 -24.93
C TYR A 31 18.94 -18.79 -23.62
N PRO A 32 19.18 -19.75 -22.70
CA PRO A 32 18.54 -19.77 -21.40
C PRO A 32 18.97 -18.57 -20.54
N VAL A 33 18.08 -18.00 -19.76
CA VAL A 33 18.34 -16.93 -18.80
C VAL A 33 17.64 -17.25 -17.49
N GLY A 34 18.36 -17.19 -16.38
CA GLY A 34 17.80 -17.42 -15.04
C GLY A 34 17.20 -16.15 -14.45
N LEU A 35 15.89 -16.12 -14.19
CA LEU A 35 15.21 -14.96 -13.60
C LEU A 35 15.22 -14.94 -12.06
N ALA A 36 15.48 -16.09 -11.42
CA ALA A 36 15.51 -16.23 -9.96
C ALA A 36 16.39 -17.42 -9.54
N THR A 37 17.57 -17.53 -10.16
CA THR A 37 18.51 -18.63 -9.89
C THR A 37 19.30 -18.40 -8.59
N PRO A 38 19.66 -19.47 -7.85
CA PRO A 38 20.61 -19.40 -6.74
C PRO A 38 22.00 -18.86 -7.14
N LYS A 39 22.34 -18.85 -8.43
CA LYS A 39 23.61 -18.29 -8.92
C LYS A 39 23.69 -16.76 -8.78
N GLN A 40 22.58 -16.07 -8.48
CA GLN A 40 22.53 -14.62 -8.30
C GLN A 40 21.81 -14.26 -7.00
N ASN A 41 22.43 -13.42 -6.18
CA ASN A 41 21.81 -12.93 -4.94
C ASN A 41 20.63 -11.96 -5.20
N LYS A 42 20.69 -11.23 -6.32
CA LYS A 42 19.67 -10.25 -6.73
C LYS A 42 19.65 -10.13 -8.25
N LEU A 43 18.45 -10.15 -8.84
CA LEU A 43 18.22 -9.77 -10.23
C LEU A 43 17.56 -8.40 -10.27
N THR A 44 18.17 -7.45 -10.96
CA THR A 44 17.57 -6.15 -11.30
C THR A 44 17.62 -6.00 -12.81
N SER A 45 16.46 -5.75 -13.43
CA SER A 45 16.35 -5.61 -14.88
C SER A 45 15.77 -4.26 -15.22
N VAL A 46 16.38 -3.59 -16.19
CA VAL A 46 15.89 -2.32 -16.75
C VAL A 46 15.48 -2.60 -18.19
N VAL A 47 14.20 -2.41 -18.49
CA VAL A 47 13.64 -2.61 -19.83
C VAL A 47 13.32 -1.24 -20.41
N THR A 48 14.01 -0.86 -21.48
CA THR A 48 13.84 0.44 -22.14
C THR A 48 13.28 0.25 -23.54
N GLY A 49 12.60 1.28 -24.07
CA GLY A 49 12.03 1.28 -25.40
C GLY A 49 10.88 2.26 -25.55
N SER A 50 10.56 2.66 -26.78
CA SER A 50 9.41 3.54 -27.07
C SER A 50 8.07 2.84 -26.83
N SER A 51 6.98 3.59 -26.77
CA SER A 51 5.63 3.00 -26.73
C SER A 51 5.41 2.08 -27.94
N GLY A 52 4.70 0.97 -27.76
CA GLY A 52 4.44 -0.01 -28.83
C GLY A 52 5.57 -0.99 -29.17
N GLN A 53 6.78 -0.83 -28.62
CA GLN A 53 7.94 -1.70 -28.92
C GLN A 53 7.97 -3.03 -28.13
N GLY A 54 6.85 -3.45 -27.55
CA GLY A 54 6.74 -4.75 -26.86
C GLY A 54 7.30 -4.80 -25.43
N LYS A 55 7.59 -3.67 -24.77
CA LYS A 55 8.05 -3.65 -23.37
C LYS A 55 7.13 -4.42 -22.41
N SER A 56 5.83 -4.12 -22.45
CA SER A 56 4.83 -4.78 -21.59
C SER A 56 4.70 -6.26 -21.91
N VAL A 57 4.84 -6.64 -23.20
CA VAL A 57 4.85 -8.05 -23.61
C VAL A 57 6.04 -8.79 -23.00
N LEU A 58 7.23 -8.19 -23.03
CA LEU A 58 8.42 -8.75 -22.40
C LEU A 58 8.22 -8.89 -20.90
N LEU A 59 7.81 -7.82 -20.19
CA LEU A 59 7.61 -7.86 -18.74
C LEU A 59 6.57 -8.91 -18.32
N ASN A 60 5.43 -8.98 -19.02
CA ASN A 60 4.43 -10.02 -18.78
C ASN A 60 4.98 -11.44 -19.05
N LYS A 61 5.78 -11.63 -20.11
CA LYS A 61 6.46 -12.92 -20.37
C LYS A 61 7.35 -13.30 -19.19
N LEU A 62 8.19 -12.38 -18.69
CA LEU A 62 9.08 -12.65 -17.55
C LEU A 62 8.29 -12.98 -16.29
N GLY A 63 7.21 -12.23 -16.02
CA GLY A 63 6.31 -12.52 -14.90
C GLY A 63 5.70 -13.93 -15.01
N ASN A 64 5.18 -14.29 -16.19
CA ASN A 64 4.60 -15.61 -16.43
C ASN A 64 5.63 -16.73 -16.25
N VAL A 65 6.87 -16.54 -16.72
CA VAL A 65 7.95 -17.52 -16.50
C VAL A 65 8.22 -17.71 -15.02
N THR A 66 8.27 -16.63 -14.23
CA THR A 66 8.47 -16.72 -12.77
C THR A 66 7.32 -17.47 -12.11
N VAL A 67 6.08 -17.22 -12.53
CA VAL A 67 4.90 -17.92 -11.98
C VAL A 67 4.87 -19.39 -12.38
N SER A 68 5.13 -19.72 -13.65
CA SER A 68 5.13 -21.10 -14.14
C SER A 68 6.31 -21.93 -13.63
N SER A 69 7.41 -21.28 -13.25
CA SER A 69 8.57 -21.94 -12.64
C SER A 69 8.32 -22.31 -11.17
N ALA A 70 7.26 -21.79 -10.55
CA ALA A 70 6.98 -22.04 -9.15
C ALA A 70 6.33 -23.42 -8.94
N GLN A 71 6.91 -24.26 -8.08
CA GLN A 71 6.54 -25.67 -7.99
C GLN A 71 5.37 -25.96 -7.04
N GLN A 72 5.19 -25.18 -5.97
CA GLN A 72 4.17 -25.49 -4.93
C GLN A 72 3.16 -24.36 -4.69
N ARG A 73 3.60 -23.11 -4.78
CA ARG A 73 2.78 -21.93 -4.49
C ARG A 73 3.16 -20.84 -5.47
N LEU A 74 2.20 -19.98 -5.81
CA LEU A 74 2.50 -18.80 -6.61
C LEU A 74 3.60 -17.96 -5.94
N PRO A 75 4.52 -17.36 -6.71
CA PRO A 75 5.49 -16.45 -6.14
C PRO A 75 4.79 -15.18 -5.64
N PHE A 76 5.45 -14.45 -4.74
CA PHE A 76 5.02 -13.09 -4.45
C PHE A 76 5.41 -12.18 -5.62
N MET A 77 4.44 -11.50 -6.20
CA MET A 77 4.62 -10.61 -7.33
C MET A 77 3.71 -9.40 -7.19
N ALA A 78 4.29 -8.21 -7.28
CA ALA A 78 3.56 -6.95 -7.33
C ALA A 78 3.90 -6.23 -8.62
N GLY A 79 2.87 -5.90 -9.39
CA GLY A 79 2.95 -5.12 -10.61
C GLY A 79 2.23 -3.80 -10.46
N VAL A 80 2.86 -2.72 -10.91
CA VAL A 80 2.25 -1.38 -10.99
C VAL A 80 2.40 -0.92 -12.42
N ASP A 81 1.28 -0.66 -13.09
CA ASP A 81 1.24 -0.33 -14.51
C ASP A 81 0.31 0.86 -14.77
N LYS A 82 0.62 1.63 -15.82
CA LYS A 82 -0.29 2.64 -16.38
C LYS A 82 -0.96 2.03 -17.61
N GLY A 83 -2.08 1.35 -17.38
CA GLY A 83 -2.85 0.64 -18.41
C GLY A 83 -3.14 -0.82 -18.07
N PHE A 84 -3.96 -1.45 -18.90
CA PHE A 84 -4.53 -2.78 -18.62
C PHE A 84 -3.57 -3.95 -18.93
N SER A 85 -2.28 -3.71 -19.14
CA SER A 85 -1.39 -4.74 -19.70
C SER A 85 -1.20 -5.93 -18.74
N MET A 86 -1.12 -5.66 -17.43
CA MET A 86 -1.01 -6.70 -16.41
C MET A 86 -2.36 -7.34 -16.04
N GLN A 87 -3.49 -6.71 -16.39
CA GLN A 87 -4.82 -7.29 -16.10
C GLN A 87 -5.06 -8.57 -16.90
N GLY A 88 -4.50 -8.67 -18.11
CA GLY A 88 -4.52 -9.91 -18.89
C GLY A 88 -3.79 -11.06 -18.20
N GLN A 89 -2.64 -10.78 -17.57
CA GLN A 89 -1.91 -11.77 -16.77
C GLN A 89 -2.70 -12.20 -15.54
N VAL A 90 -3.30 -11.24 -14.81
CA VAL A 90 -4.17 -11.53 -13.66
C VAL A 90 -5.32 -12.44 -14.08
N ALA A 91 -6.03 -12.12 -15.16
CA ALA A 91 -7.15 -12.92 -15.64
C ALA A 91 -6.71 -14.36 -15.97
N LEU A 92 -5.61 -14.52 -16.71
CA LEU A 92 -5.05 -15.82 -17.06
C LEU A 92 -4.70 -16.65 -15.82
N LEU A 93 -3.99 -16.05 -14.86
CA LEU A 93 -3.59 -16.74 -13.63
C LEU A 93 -4.80 -17.09 -12.77
N ARG A 94 -5.75 -16.17 -12.62
CA ARG A 94 -6.95 -16.37 -11.81
C ARG A 94 -7.90 -17.43 -12.38
N ASP A 95 -7.99 -17.53 -13.71
CA ASP A 95 -8.77 -18.57 -14.39
C ASP A 95 -8.09 -19.94 -14.35
N SER A 96 -6.76 -19.97 -14.24
CA SER A 96 -5.99 -21.20 -14.08
C SER A 96 -6.03 -21.76 -12.64
N LEU A 97 -6.55 -21.00 -11.68
CA LEU A 97 -6.65 -21.42 -10.28
C LEU A 97 -8.02 -22.01 -9.96
N PRO A 98 -8.07 -23.02 -9.07
CA PRO A 98 -9.34 -23.53 -8.57
C PRO A 98 -10.09 -22.45 -7.75
N PRO A 99 -11.43 -22.53 -7.62
CA PRO A 99 -12.27 -21.47 -7.05
C PRO A 99 -11.79 -20.94 -5.69
N GLU A 100 -11.36 -21.84 -4.80
CA GLU A 100 -10.91 -21.53 -3.44
C GLU A 100 -9.57 -20.78 -3.38
N ARG A 101 -8.79 -20.79 -4.47
CA ARG A 101 -7.47 -20.15 -4.59
C ARG A 101 -7.49 -18.88 -5.44
N LYS A 102 -8.63 -18.48 -6.00
CA LYS A 102 -8.72 -17.27 -6.85
C LYS A 102 -8.28 -15.99 -6.14
N ASP A 103 -8.40 -15.93 -4.82
CA ASP A 103 -7.93 -14.80 -4.01
C ASP A 103 -6.40 -14.70 -3.89
N GLU A 104 -5.64 -15.70 -4.38
CA GLU A 104 -4.18 -15.60 -4.49
C GLU A 104 -3.75 -14.61 -5.58
N VAL A 105 -4.64 -14.24 -6.51
CA VAL A 105 -4.34 -13.37 -7.65
C VAL A 105 -5.38 -12.26 -7.73
N VAL A 106 -4.93 -11.00 -7.58
CA VAL A 106 -5.80 -9.83 -7.52
C VAL A 106 -5.35 -8.79 -8.55
N GLY A 107 -6.28 -8.37 -9.41
CA GLY A 107 -6.13 -7.20 -10.27
C GLY A 107 -6.94 -6.05 -9.71
N ILE A 108 -6.32 -4.88 -9.57
CA ILE A 108 -6.93 -3.68 -9.02
C ILE A 108 -6.83 -2.60 -10.08
N VAL A 109 -7.97 -2.02 -10.45
CA VAL A 109 -8.00 -0.77 -11.20
C VAL A 109 -8.20 0.33 -10.19
N LEU A 110 -7.11 1.02 -9.84
CA LEU A 110 -7.11 1.96 -8.73
C LEU A 110 -7.95 3.18 -9.11
N GLN A 111 -8.81 3.62 -8.19
CA GLN A 111 -9.64 4.81 -8.36
C GLN A 111 -9.60 5.64 -7.08
N ASN A 112 -9.47 6.94 -7.24
CA ASN A 112 -9.54 7.87 -6.13
C ASN A 112 -10.98 8.00 -5.62
N SER A 113 -11.39 7.07 -4.76
CA SER A 113 -12.76 6.92 -4.29
C SER A 113 -12.79 6.31 -2.89
N PRO A 114 -13.85 6.56 -2.10
CA PRO A 114 -13.99 5.96 -0.77
C PRO A 114 -14.03 4.42 -0.79
N LYS A 115 -14.48 3.81 -1.90
CA LYS A 115 -14.52 2.34 -2.06
C LYS A 115 -13.13 1.70 -2.14
N HIS A 116 -12.15 2.45 -2.62
CA HIS A 116 -10.75 2.03 -2.68
C HIS A 116 -9.96 2.58 -1.50
N CYS A 117 -10.64 3.05 -0.45
CA CYS A 117 -9.98 3.69 0.67
C CYS A 117 -9.17 2.68 1.48
N ARG A 118 -7.91 3.01 1.69
CA ARG A 118 -7.03 2.39 2.65
C ARG A 118 -6.41 3.50 3.50
N ASN A 119 -6.74 3.48 4.77
CA ASN A 119 -6.33 4.49 5.73
C ASN A 119 -4.80 4.48 5.87
N LEU A 120 -4.19 5.67 5.80
CA LEU A 120 -2.75 5.85 6.01
C LEU A 120 -2.31 5.46 7.43
N PHE A 121 -3.22 5.51 8.39
CA PHE A 121 -2.92 5.27 9.80
C PHE A 121 -3.24 3.82 10.22
N ASP A 122 -3.41 2.92 9.26
CA ASP A 122 -3.53 1.50 9.57
C ASP A 122 -2.21 0.95 10.12
N ILE A 123 -2.32 0.22 11.22
CA ILE A 123 -1.21 -0.48 11.89
C ILE A 123 -1.56 -1.95 12.03
N GLN A 124 -0.58 -2.76 12.45
CA GLN A 124 -0.79 -4.20 12.63
C GLN A 124 -1.93 -4.50 13.59
N LEU A 125 -2.69 -5.56 13.29
CA LEU A 125 -3.72 -6.07 14.17
C LEU A 125 -3.17 -6.34 15.57
N GLY A 126 -3.85 -5.82 16.59
CA GLY A 126 -3.46 -5.96 18.00
C GLY A 126 -2.59 -4.81 18.50
N ALA A 127 -1.93 -4.06 17.60
CA ALA A 127 -1.17 -2.88 17.98
C ALA A 127 -2.10 -1.71 18.33
N ARG A 128 -1.64 -0.85 19.25
CA ARG A 128 -2.27 0.45 19.58
C ARG A 128 -1.45 1.64 19.09
N PHE A 129 -0.18 1.39 18.76
CA PHE A 129 0.78 2.38 18.28
C PHE A 129 1.54 1.81 17.07
N PRO A 130 1.93 2.66 16.11
CA PRO A 130 2.69 2.21 14.94
C PRO A 130 4.10 1.77 15.34
N ILE A 131 4.62 0.73 14.69
CA ILE A 131 6.05 0.42 14.76
C ILE A 131 6.87 1.44 13.96
N ALA A 132 8.18 1.51 14.19
CA ALA A 132 9.04 2.53 13.58
C ALA A 132 8.93 2.61 12.03
N PRO A 133 8.88 1.48 11.26
CA PRO A 133 8.67 1.55 9.82
C PRO A 133 7.32 2.14 9.40
N GLU A 134 6.23 1.75 10.06
CA GLU A 134 4.88 2.28 9.81
C GLU A 134 4.82 3.77 10.11
N ARG A 135 5.37 4.17 11.25
CA ARG A 135 5.44 5.57 11.66
C ARG A 135 6.23 6.42 10.69
N ASN A 136 7.39 5.95 10.25
CA ASN A 136 8.18 6.63 9.24
C ASN A 136 7.44 6.75 7.90
N TRP A 137 6.71 5.71 7.51
CA TRP A 137 5.89 5.74 6.29
C TRP A 137 4.76 6.77 6.38
N ILE A 138 4.04 6.84 7.51
CA ILE A 138 3.00 7.85 7.76
C ILE A 138 3.60 9.25 7.65
N ILE A 139 4.73 9.52 8.33
CA ILE A 139 5.42 10.81 8.25
C ILE A 139 5.78 11.15 6.81
N SER A 140 6.37 10.22 6.07
CA SER A 140 6.72 10.43 4.66
C SER A 140 5.51 10.77 3.78
N MET A 141 4.37 10.09 4.00
CA MET A 141 3.14 10.38 3.26
C MET A 141 2.58 11.76 3.58
N LEU A 142 2.51 12.14 4.87
CA LEU A 142 2.04 13.47 5.26
C LEU A 142 3.00 14.57 4.77
N THR A 143 4.32 14.33 4.81
CA THR A 143 5.32 15.24 4.26
C THR A 143 5.13 15.41 2.75
N ALA A 144 4.85 14.32 2.01
CA ALA A 144 4.62 14.37 0.58
C ALA A 144 3.41 15.25 0.21
N MET A 145 2.35 15.22 1.03
CA MET A 145 1.17 16.09 0.87
C MET A 145 1.47 17.58 1.11
N CYS A 146 2.61 17.89 1.73
CA CYS A 146 3.03 19.26 2.06
C CYS A 146 4.13 19.80 1.13
N ILE A 147 4.56 19.04 0.11
CA ILE A 147 5.61 19.45 -0.81
C ILE A 147 5.20 20.73 -1.54
N ASP A 148 6.09 21.73 -1.52
CA ASP A 148 5.97 22.91 -2.37
C ASP A 148 6.39 22.53 -3.80
N PRO A 149 5.48 22.60 -4.81
CA PRO A 149 5.79 22.22 -6.17
C PRO A 149 6.93 23.02 -6.81
N SER A 150 7.23 24.22 -6.30
CA SER A 150 8.30 25.07 -6.83
C SER A 150 9.69 24.63 -6.38
N THR A 151 9.81 23.99 -5.21
CA THR A 151 11.09 23.56 -4.62
C THR A 151 11.26 22.04 -4.61
N GLY A 152 10.17 21.29 -4.78
CA GLY A 152 10.15 19.83 -4.65
C GLY A 152 10.31 19.33 -3.21
N ASN A 153 10.26 20.22 -2.22
CA ASN A 153 10.44 19.91 -0.80
C ASN A 153 9.33 20.56 0.04
N PRO A 154 8.98 20.00 1.21
CA PRO A 154 8.11 20.71 2.15
C PRO A 154 8.81 21.99 2.65
N PRO A 155 8.07 23.07 2.94
CA PRO A 155 8.65 24.22 3.62
C PRO A 155 9.16 23.83 5.01
N ASN A 156 10.20 24.51 5.48
CA ASN A 156 10.77 24.33 6.82
C ASN A 156 10.97 22.85 7.16
N GLU A 157 11.64 22.09 6.28
CA GLU A 157 11.64 20.62 6.27
C GLU A 157 11.82 19.99 7.67
N ARG A 158 12.74 20.53 8.47
CA ARG A 158 12.99 20.08 9.85
C ARG A 158 11.78 20.28 10.77
N ASP A 159 11.18 21.48 10.76
CA ASP A 159 10.04 21.82 11.61
C ASP A 159 8.79 21.10 11.15
N THR A 160 8.54 21.04 9.83
CA THR A 160 7.43 20.26 9.24
C THR A 160 7.51 18.81 9.67
N ARG A 161 8.68 18.17 9.57
CA ARG A 161 8.85 16.79 10.03
C ARG A 161 8.54 16.65 11.51
N GLN A 162 9.04 17.54 12.38
CA GLN A 162 8.80 17.48 13.83
C GLN A 162 7.34 17.70 14.21
N ILE A 163 6.66 18.63 13.54
CA ILE A 163 5.23 18.90 13.76
C ILE A 163 4.41 17.67 13.39
N LEU A 164 4.62 17.11 12.18
CA LEU A 164 3.93 15.91 11.70
C LEU A 164 4.17 14.71 12.63
N ASP A 165 5.41 14.50 13.03
CA ASP A 165 5.83 13.48 14.00
C ASP A 165 5.06 13.59 15.33
N ARG A 166 4.93 14.82 15.84
CA ARG A 166 4.23 15.12 17.09
C ARG A 166 2.72 14.89 16.98
N VAL A 167 2.07 15.39 15.93
CA VAL A 167 0.62 15.22 15.77
C VAL A 167 0.22 13.76 15.53
N ILE A 168 1.06 12.98 14.85
CA ILE A 168 0.86 11.53 14.71
C ILE A 168 0.86 10.87 16.10
N SER A 169 1.88 11.16 16.92
CA SER A 169 1.96 10.61 18.28
C SER A 169 0.74 11.00 19.12
N MET A 170 0.32 12.27 19.04
CA MET A 170 -0.86 12.77 19.77
C MET A 170 -2.15 12.05 19.32
N ALA A 171 -2.33 11.81 18.03
CA ALA A 171 -3.50 11.11 17.51
C ALA A 171 -3.58 9.65 17.97
N TYR A 172 -2.47 8.91 17.91
CA TYR A 172 -2.47 7.54 18.41
C TYR A 172 -2.68 7.49 19.93
N THR A 173 -2.05 8.37 20.71
CA THR A 173 -2.30 8.45 22.17
C THR A 173 -3.75 8.82 22.47
N ALA A 174 -4.36 9.72 21.71
CA ALA A 174 -5.76 10.07 21.88
C ALA A 174 -6.65 8.85 21.67
N ASN A 175 -6.50 8.14 20.55
CA ASN A 175 -7.33 6.98 20.23
C ASN A 175 -7.03 5.75 21.10
N ALA A 176 -5.81 5.58 21.60
CA ALA A 176 -5.43 4.40 22.38
C ALA A 176 -5.69 4.54 23.88
N GLU A 177 -5.60 5.75 24.43
CA GLU A 177 -5.52 5.98 25.88
C GLU A 177 -6.50 7.04 26.40
N LYS A 178 -6.64 8.18 25.72
CA LYS A 178 -7.36 9.34 26.29
C LYS A 178 -8.84 9.37 25.93
N SER A 179 -9.13 9.15 24.66
CA SER A 179 -10.48 9.17 24.10
C SER A 179 -10.61 8.13 22.99
N PRO A 180 -10.53 6.82 23.34
CA PRO A 180 -10.71 5.77 22.35
C PRO A 180 -12.06 5.87 21.66
N ARG A 181 -12.08 5.53 20.37
CA ARG A 181 -13.30 5.58 19.57
C ARG A 181 -14.28 4.51 20.08
N ALA A 182 -15.47 4.95 20.47
CA ALA A 182 -16.54 4.09 20.93
C ALA A 182 -17.00 3.17 19.79
N TRP A 183 -17.22 1.90 20.12
CA TRP A 183 -17.89 0.99 19.22
C TRP A 183 -19.37 1.37 19.13
N ALA A 184 -19.91 1.26 17.92
CA ALA A 184 -21.33 1.44 17.68
C ALA A 184 -21.82 0.36 16.71
N ARG A 185 -22.90 -0.30 17.11
CA ARG A 185 -23.57 -1.30 16.28
C ARG A 185 -24.08 -0.66 14.98
N GLY A 186 -23.95 -1.37 13.87
CA GLY A 186 -24.37 -0.96 12.53
C GLY A 186 -23.29 -0.21 11.73
N VAL A 187 -22.16 0.16 12.33
CA VAL A 187 -21.04 0.80 11.62
C VAL A 187 -20.32 -0.21 10.73
N VAL A 188 -20.01 -1.40 11.25
CA VAL A 188 -19.40 -2.50 10.49
C VAL A 188 -20.25 -3.76 10.63
N PRO A 189 -21.16 -4.04 9.68
CA PRO A 189 -22.11 -5.16 9.77
C PRO A 189 -21.44 -6.53 9.96
N GLU A 190 -20.25 -6.73 9.38
CA GLU A 190 -19.47 -7.96 9.53
C GLU A 190 -19.00 -8.17 10.97
N VAL A 191 -18.59 -7.10 11.66
CA VAL A 191 -18.20 -7.14 13.07
C VAL A 191 -19.41 -7.49 13.93
N ASP A 192 -20.54 -6.82 13.70
CA ASP A 192 -21.78 -7.09 14.44
C ASP A 192 -22.23 -8.56 14.28
N THR A 193 -22.18 -9.05 13.04
CA THR A 193 -22.52 -10.45 12.73
C THR A 193 -21.60 -11.44 13.43
N ALA A 194 -20.30 -11.13 13.55
CA ALA A 194 -19.37 -11.99 14.28
C ALA A 194 -19.58 -11.93 15.79
N LEU A 195 -19.89 -10.76 16.34
CA LEU A 195 -20.24 -10.59 17.75
C LEU A 195 -21.49 -11.41 18.13
N ASP A 196 -22.52 -11.40 17.27
CA ASP A 196 -23.72 -12.22 17.47
C ASP A 196 -23.43 -13.72 17.35
N LYS A 197 -22.72 -14.14 16.31
CA LYS A 197 -22.40 -15.56 16.07
C LYS A 197 -21.49 -16.18 17.13
N SER A 198 -20.61 -15.38 17.72
CA SER A 198 -19.68 -15.82 18.77
C SER A 198 -20.37 -15.96 20.13
N GLY A 199 -21.59 -15.43 20.29
CA GLY A 199 -22.27 -15.31 21.57
C GLY A 199 -21.55 -14.37 22.54
N LEU A 200 -20.75 -13.42 22.03
CA LEU A 200 -20.03 -12.45 22.84
C LEU A 200 -20.97 -11.37 23.37
N ILE A 201 -21.98 -10.98 22.58
CA ILE A 201 -22.97 -9.95 22.97
C ILE A 201 -23.63 -10.31 24.29
N GLU A 202 -24.03 -11.57 24.48
CA GLU A 202 -24.75 -12.04 25.67
C GLU A 202 -23.85 -12.23 26.91
N ARG A 203 -22.53 -12.24 26.74
CA ARG A 203 -21.58 -12.41 27.85
C ARG A 203 -21.38 -11.13 28.66
N TYR A 204 -21.69 -9.98 28.09
CA TYR A 204 -21.52 -8.66 28.70
C TYR A 204 -22.87 -7.96 28.85
N SER A 205 -22.98 -7.05 29.83
CA SER A 205 -24.20 -6.28 30.03
C SER A 205 -24.39 -5.23 28.94
N ALA A 206 -25.64 -4.80 28.70
CA ALA A 206 -25.93 -3.70 27.77
C ALA A 206 -25.14 -2.43 28.11
N GLN A 207 -25.02 -2.11 29.41
CA GLN A 207 -24.24 -0.96 29.89
C GLN A 207 -22.76 -1.05 29.52
N TRP A 208 -22.18 -2.25 29.50
CA TRP A 208 -20.78 -2.42 29.07
C TRP A 208 -20.62 -2.07 27.59
N TRP A 209 -21.53 -2.59 26.75
CA TRP A 209 -21.55 -2.33 25.31
C TRP A 209 -21.74 -0.84 24.97
N ASP A 210 -22.57 -0.12 25.73
CA ASP A 210 -22.78 1.33 25.55
C ASP A 210 -21.50 2.16 25.76
N SER A 211 -20.53 1.63 26.50
CA SER A 211 -19.23 2.28 26.76
C SER A 211 -18.05 1.61 26.06
N SER A 212 -18.30 0.52 25.34
CA SER A 212 -17.25 -0.29 24.72
C SER A 212 -16.57 0.44 23.57
N THR A 213 -15.29 0.14 23.37
CA THR A 213 -14.44 0.77 22.35
C THR A 213 -14.12 -0.21 21.23
N TRP A 214 -13.76 0.31 20.06
CA TRP A 214 -13.33 -0.54 18.94
C TRP A 214 -12.12 -1.41 19.27
N TYR A 215 -11.23 -0.96 20.17
CA TYR A 215 -10.10 -1.76 20.63
C TYR A 215 -10.53 -2.96 21.49
N GLU A 216 -11.52 -2.79 22.37
CA GLU A 216 -12.05 -3.90 23.17
C GLU A 216 -12.80 -4.90 22.29
N VAL A 217 -13.61 -4.41 21.34
CA VAL A 217 -14.31 -5.26 20.38
C VAL A 217 -13.33 -6.07 19.52
N ARG A 218 -12.26 -5.43 19.06
CA ARG A 218 -11.15 -6.11 18.35
C ARG A 218 -10.59 -7.25 19.19
N ASP A 219 -10.24 -6.98 20.45
CA ASP A 219 -9.58 -7.95 21.33
C ASP A 219 -10.50 -9.16 21.59
N LEU A 220 -11.78 -8.91 21.87
CA LEU A 220 -12.79 -9.96 22.06
C LEU A 220 -12.96 -10.85 20.83
N LEU A 221 -13.07 -10.24 19.63
CA LEU A 221 -13.21 -11.00 18.38
C LEU A 221 -11.96 -11.81 18.06
N PHE A 222 -10.78 -11.25 18.32
CA PHE A 222 -9.52 -11.94 18.09
C PHE A 222 -9.39 -13.17 18.99
N GLU A 223 -9.69 -13.03 20.29
CA GLU A 223 -9.70 -14.14 21.25
C GLU A 223 -10.72 -15.22 20.90
N ALA A 224 -11.88 -14.83 20.33
CA ALA A 224 -12.90 -15.75 19.85
C ALA A 224 -12.56 -16.40 18.49
N GLY A 225 -11.42 -16.08 17.87
CA GLY A 225 -10.95 -16.66 16.61
C GLY A 225 -11.48 -15.96 15.34
N PHE A 226 -12.20 -14.85 15.47
CA PHE A 226 -12.72 -14.04 14.36
C PHE A 226 -11.69 -13.02 13.88
N VAL A 227 -10.56 -13.51 13.36
CA VAL A 227 -9.38 -12.68 13.02
C VAL A 227 -9.69 -11.62 11.95
N LYS A 228 -10.50 -11.96 10.95
CA LYS A 228 -10.88 -11.03 9.88
C LYS A 228 -11.71 -9.87 10.44
N GLU A 229 -12.66 -10.17 11.30
CA GLU A 229 -13.57 -9.17 11.88
C GLU A 229 -12.87 -8.36 12.97
N ALA A 230 -11.94 -8.96 13.73
CA ALA A 230 -11.03 -8.21 14.59
C ALA A 230 -10.18 -7.20 13.79
N GLN A 231 -9.71 -7.58 12.60
CA GLN A 231 -9.00 -6.65 11.71
C GLN A 231 -9.90 -5.49 11.24
N LEU A 232 -11.18 -5.74 10.96
CA LEU A 232 -12.14 -4.68 10.65
C LEU A 232 -12.33 -3.72 11.84
N ALA A 233 -12.48 -4.27 13.05
CA ALA A 233 -12.59 -3.47 14.26
C ALA A 233 -11.32 -2.62 14.52
N GLN A 234 -10.12 -3.15 14.23
CA GLN A 234 -8.87 -2.39 14.30
C GLN A 234 -8.90 -1.14 13.41
N PHE A 235 -9.41 -1.24 12.17
CA PHE A 235 -9.47 -0.10 11.26
C PHE A 235 -10.36 1.04 11.76
N GLU A 236 -11.37 0.71 12.56
CA GLU A 236 -12.24 1.71 13.20
C GLU A 236 -11.65 2.31 14.47
N ALA A 237 -10.65 1.66 15.08
CA ALA A 237 -10.00 2.13 16.30
C ALA A 237 -8.89 3.16 16.03
N VAL A 238 -8.15 3.01 14.93
CA VAL A 238 -6.97 3.83 14.61
C VAL A 238 -7.34 5.27 14.20
N PRO A 239 -6.39 6.23 14.19
CA PRO A 239 -6.63 7.58 13.66
C PRO A 239 -6.94 7.58 12.15
N GLU A 240 -7.32 8.72 11.60
CA GLU A 240 -7.43 8.98 10.16
C GLU A 240 -6.86 10.36 9.80
N LEU A 241 -6.78 10.68 8.50
CA LEU A 241 -6.16 11.92 8.04
C LEU A 241 -6.86 13.18 8.60
N ALA A 242 -8.18 13.13 8.76
CA ALA A 242 -8.95 14.21 9.36
C ALA A 242 -8.49 14.54 10.80
N ASP A 243 -8.05 13.54 11.58
CA ASP A 243 -7.57 13.76 12.94
C ASP A 243 -6.33 14.68 12.97
N MET A 244 -5.48 14.63 11.93
CA MET A 244 -4.29 15.48 11.84
C MET A 244 -4.65 16.97 11.85
N THR A 245 -5.77 17.34 11.19
CA THR A 245 -6.24 18.74 11.19
C THR A 245 -6.61 19.21 12.59
N THR A 246 -7.19 18.34 13.41
CA THR A 246 -7.52 18.63 14.81
C THR A 246 -6.26 18.81 15.66
N PHE A 247 -5.29 17.90 15.53
CA PHE A 247 -4.08 17.94 16.36
C PHE A 247 -3.08 19.04 15.95
N LEU A 248 -3.14 19.53 14.71
CA LEU A 248 -2.36 20.70 14.29
C LEU A 248 -2.76 21.98 15.04
N ASN A 249 -4.04 22.10 15.46
CA ASN A 249 -4.57 23.22 16.25
C ASN A 249 -4.54 22.96 17.76
N HIS A 250 -3.85 21.92 18.22
CA HIS A 250 -3.79 21.62 19.65
C HIS A 250 -2.86 22.61 20.37
N GLU A 251 -3.25 23.07 21.57
CA GLU A 251 -2.53 24.10 22.34
C GLU A 251 -1.02 23.82 22.49
N ASP A 252 -0.66 22.56 22.80
CA ASP A 252 0.73 22.11 22.87
C ASP A 252 1.55 22.30 21.58
N VAL A 253 0.92 22.18 20.40
CA VAL A 253 1.55 22.38 19.09
C VAL A 253 1.62 23.87 18.78
N GLU A 254 0.55 24.62 19.03
CA GLU A 254 0.50 26.08 18.86
C GLU A 254 1.53 26.79 19.75
N SER A 255 1.68 26.37 21.00
CA SER A 255 2.67 26.91 21.93
C SER A 255 4.11 26.72 21.43
N ALA A 256 4.40 25.57 20.80
CA ALA A 256 5.73 25.24 20.31
C ALA A 256 6.05 25.84 18.92
N TYR A 257 5.07 25.87 18.01
CA TYR A 257 5.29 26.16 16.59
C TYR A 257 4.40 27.28 16.02
N GLY A 258 3.46 27.85 16.78
CA GLY A 258 2.47 28.80 16.31
C GLY A 258 3.01 30.15 15.82
N ARG A 259 4.31 30.42 16.03
CA ARG A 259 5.00 31.61 15.50
C ARG A 259 5.96 31.29 14.35
N VAL A 260 6.14 30.02 14.01
CA VAL A 260 7.03 29.61 12.93
C VAL A 260 6.39 29.99 11.60
N GLN A 261 7.12 30.76 10.80
CA GLN A 261 6.68 31.20 9.47
C GLN A 261 7.28 30.29 8.40
N ARG A 262 6.55 30.18 7.28
CA ARG A 262 7.00 29.46 6.10
C ARG A 262 8.24 30.14 5.49
N ASP A 263 9.17 29.35 4.95
CA ASP A 263 10.39 29.87 4.30
C ASP A 263 10.09 31.00 3.29
N GLY A 264 10.65 32.19 3.54
CA GLY A 264 10.49 33.36 2.67
C GLY A 264 9.06 33.95 2.60
N SER A 265 8.17 33.60 3.55
CA SER A 265 6.77 34.03 3.58
C SER A 265 6.37 34.56 4.97
N GLN A 266 5.26 35.30 5.05
CA GLN A 266 4.62 35.69 6.33
C GLN A 266 3.53 34.72 6.78
N GLU A 267 3.16 33.75 5.94
CA GLU A 267 2.22 32.67 6.26
C GLU A 267 2.78 31.81 7.40
N LEU A 268 1.95 31.49 8.40
CA LEU A 268 2.34 30.61 9.48
C LEU A 268 2.46 29.17 8.97
N LEU A 269 3.48 28.45 9.42
CA LEU A 269 3.72 27.07 9.00
C LEU A 269 2.54 26.16 9.39
N LEU A 270 1.97 26.34 10.59
CA LEU A 270 0.81 25.54 11.02
C LEU A 270 -0.43 25.78 10.14
N GLU A 271 -0.67 27.02 9.71
CA GLU A 271 -1.78 27.33 8.80
C GLU A 271 -1.58 26.66 7.43
N TYR A 272 -0.36 26.68 6.92
CA TYR A 272 0.01 25.97 5.69
C TYR A 272 -0.23 24.47 5.82
N LEU A 273 0.29 23.83 6.88
CA LEU A 273 0.13 22.39 7.11
C LEU A 273 -1.34 22.00 7.28
N HIS A 274 -2.12 22.81 8.01
CA HIS A 274 -3.56 22.59 8.18
C HIS A 274 -4.30 22.61 6.83
N ARG A 275 -3.97 23.58 5.96
CA ARG A 275 -4.52 23.65 4.60
C ARG A 275 -4.13 22.42 3.78
N CYS A 276 -2.86 22.02 3.76
CA CYS A 276 -2.41 20.82 3.07
C CYS A 276 -3.17 19.56 3.52
N MET A 277 -3.34 19.35 4.82
CA MET A 277 -4.10 18.21 5.34
C MET A 277 -5.60 18.27 4.97
N THR A 278 -6.19 19.47 5.02
CA THR A 278 -7.60 19.69 4.63
C THR A 278 -7.82 19.41 3.15
N ASP A 279 -6.92 19.89 2.30
CA ASP A 279 -6.96 19.66 0.87
C ASP A 279 -6.73 18.18 0.55
N ALA A 280 -5.75 17.54 1.22
CA ALA A 280 -5.48 16.11 1.08
C ALA A 280 -6.68 15.22 1.46
N CYS A 281 -7.46 15.60 2.49
CA CYS A 281 -8.71 14.90 2.83
C CYS A 281 -9.74 14.93 1.68
N ARG A 282 -9.79 16.03 0.92
CA ARG A 282 -10.74 16.20 -0.19
C ARG A 282 -10.23 15.57 -1.48
N GLU A 283 -8.94 15.72 -1.73
CA GLU A 283 -8.27 15.28 -2.94
C GLU A 283 -8.02 13.77 -2.89
N PHE A 284 -7.44 13.22 -1.83
CA PHE A 284 -7.06 11.80 -1.76
C PHE A 284 -8.11 10.97 -1.00
N LYS A 285 -9.31 10.85 -1.57
CA LYS A 285 -10.43 10.07 -1.00
C LYS A 285 -10.09 8.60 -0.72
N MET A 286 -9.12 8.06 -1.44
CA MET A 286 -8.63 6.69 -1.22
C MET A 286 -7.64 6.54 -0.06
N LEU A 287 -7.21 7.64 0.57
CA LEU A 287 -6.26 7.65 1.70
C LEU A 287 -6.82 8.33 2.96
N ALA A 288 -7.86 9.15 2.81
CA ALA A 288 -8.32 10.08 3.84
C ALA A 288 -9.21 9.45 4.93
N GLY A 289 -9.90 8.34 4.63
CA GLY A 289 -10.91 7.76 5.51
C GLY A 289 -10.54 6.36 6.00
N ARG A 290 -11.54 5.68 6.58
CA ARG A 290 -11.45 4.30 7.05
C ARG A 290 -11.14 3.32 5.92
N THR A 291 -10.43 2.24 6.26
CA THR A 291 -10.12 1.19 5.30
C THR A 291 -11.37 0.42 4.90
N GLN A 292 -11.72 0.54 3.63
CA GLN A 292 -12.82 -0.18 2.99
C GLN A 292 -12.28 -1.23 2.00
N PHE A 293 -11.07 -1.02 1.50
CA PHE A 293 -10.44 -1.85 0.50
C PHE A 293 -9.39 -2.79 1.13
N LEU A 294 -9.74 -4.08 1.20
CA LEU A 294 -8.89 -5.11 1.78
C LEU A 294 -8.27 -6.02 0.73
N ILE A 295 -6.97 -6.21 0.87
CA ILE A 295 -6.22 -7.22 0.12
C ILE A 295 -6.16 -8.47 1.00
N SER A 296 -6.61 -9.60 0.46
CA SER A 296 -6.57 -10.88 1.16
C SER A 296 -5.14 -11.22 1.59
N PRO A 297 -4.90 -11.70 2.82
CA PRO A 297 -3.59 -12.21 3.24
C PRO A 297 -3.08 -13.38 2.38
N ARG A 298 -3.98 -14.04 1.64
CA ARG A 298 -3.65 -15.12 0.70
C ARG A 298 -3.12 -14.59 -0.64
N THR A 299 -3.26 -13.29 -0.91
CA THR A 299 -2.81 -12.67 -2.17
C THR A 299 -1.31 -12.88 -2.34
N ARG A 300 -0.93 -13.45 -3.48
CA ARG A 300 0.47 -13.71 -3.87
C ARG A 300 0.86 -12.89 -5.08
N VAL A 301 -0.05 -12.74 -6.04
CA VAL A 301 0.14 -11.91 -7.22
C VAL A 301 -0.85 -10.75 -7.18
N ILE A 302 -0.34 -9.53 -7.27
CA ILE A 302 -1.14 -8.31 -7.32
C ILE A 302 -0.71 -7.45 -8.52
N ALA A 303 -1.68 -6.98 -9.30
CA ALA A 303 -1.46 -5.99 -10.34
C ALA A 303 -2.32 -4.75 -10.09
N ILE A 304 -1.68 -3.60 -10.00
CA ILE A 304 -2.31 -2.31 -9.73
C ILE A 304 -2.22 -1.48 -11.01
N ASP A 305 -3.37 -1.19 -11.60
CA ASP A 305 -3.51 -0.28 -12.72
C ASP A 305 -3.78 1.15 -12.19
N LEU A 306 -2.89 2.07 -12.55
CA LEU A 306 -2.93 3.47 -12.14
C LEU A 306 -3.63 4.40 -13.15
N ASN A 307 -4.22 3.87 -14.21
CA ASN A 307 -4.75 4.67 -15.32
C ASN A 307 -5.76 5.74 -14.89
N ASN A 308 -6.54 5.50 -13.83
CA ASN A 308 -7.55 6.47 -13.36
C ASN A 308 -7.05 7.42 -12.26
N VAL A 309 -5.80 7.30 -11.81
CA VAL A 309 -5.23 8.13 -10.73
C VAL A 309 -3.96 8.88 -11.14
N MET A 310 -3.33 8.50 -12.25
CA MET A 310 -2.21 9.24 -12.80
C MET A 310 -2.70 10.46 -13.56
N GLY A 311 -2.14 11.63 -13.25
CA GLY A 311 -2.34 12.84 -14.04
C GLY A 311 -1.90 12.67 -15.50
N ASP A 312 -2.41 13.55 -16.36
CA ASP A 312 -1.82 13.73 -17.68
C ASP A 312 -0.48 14.49 -17.55
N ASN A 313 0.39 14.40 -18.56
CA ASN A 313 1.69 15.07 -18.54
C ASN A 313 1.57 16.60 -18.67
N SER A 314 0.38 17.20 -18.55
CA SER A 314 0.13 18.63 -18.77
C SER A 314 0.07 19.46 -17.49
N THR A 315 -0.05 18.82 -16.32
CA THR A 315 -0.05 19.51 -15.02
C THR A 315 1.04 18.97 -14.09
N ASN A 316 1.91 19.87 -13.60
CA ASN A 316 2.96 19.57 -12.61
C ASN A 316 2.41 19.03 -11.27
N ALA A 317 1.09 19.01 -11.07
CA ALA A 317 0.43 18.50 -9.87
C ALA A 317 0.51 16.96 -9.71
N GLY A 318 0.97 16.23 -10.73
CA GLY A 318 1.08 14.76 -10.71
C GLY A 318 2.49 14.20 -10.46
N HIS A 319 3.46 15.03 -10.05
CA HIS A 319 4.83 14.60 -9.74
C HIS A 319 5.02 14.20 -8.28
N LEU A 320 4.17 13.29 -7.78
CA LEU A 320 4.44 12.52 -6.57
C LEU A 320 5.14 11.20 -6.93
#